data_AF-A0A968EZH1-F1
#
_entry.id   AF-A0A968EZH1-F1
#
_cell.length_a   1.000
_cell.length_b   1.000
_cell.length_c   1.000
_cell.angle_alpha   90.00
_cell.angle_beta   90.00
_cell.angle_gamma   90.00
#
_symmetry.space_group_name_H-M   'P 1'
#
loop_
_entity.id
_entity.type
_entity.pdbx_description
1 polymer ?
#
loop_
_entity_poly.entity_id
_entity_poly.type
_entity_poly.pdbx_seq_one_letter_code
_entity_poly.pdbx_strand_id
1 'polypeptide(L)'
;MRKVLRNQYKRHDIFSCNHSAHQRFGGAVSTYYILSEKKCYPEGCINFIWRCRLLNKGHACPKKFNHVGRKCFSCREYYEEKFCQQPRLKVSVDEYREFLREKEDFDHWIGQHKGQDVEIDTEIAAINPSLIMTNGGKKPRFRFNGWILVFDSLHVNYDLFDDTAFAWISPKTQENFLFGRGASFEAIARFNFEQGRLLFNRLRRVEIKNPGIEDPPDINEIMVATQTASRFPVQTEKCIHCPEGVLVDNVDYKKTRNGRRRNLVCLKGVKNPSECIYHLAAILDSDK
;
A
#
# COMPACT_ATOMS: atom_id res chain seq x y z
N MET A 1 7.68 -20.77 -22.60
CA MET A 1 6.51 -20.04 -23.13
C MET A 1 6.43 -18.75 -22.33
N ARG A 2 6.52 -17.57 -22.98
CA ARG A 2 6.48 -16.28 -22.26
C ARG A 2 5.05 -16.04 -21.79
N LYS A 3 4.84 -15.86 -20.48
CA LYS A 3 3.52 -15.52 -19.93
C LYS A 3 3.42 -14.00 -19.74
N VAL A 4 2.21 -13.47 -19.91
CA VAL A 4 1.86 -12.12 -19.46
C VAL A 4 1.04 -12.26 -18.18
N LEU A 5 1.52 -11.65 -17.10
CA LEU A 5 0.95 -11.78 -15.77
C LEU A 5 0.48 -10.42 -15.27
N ARG A 6 -0.68 -10.41 -14.61
CA ARG A 6 -1.24 -9.24 -13.93
C ARG A 6 -1.48 -9.55 -12.46
N ASN A 7 -1.43 -8.54 -11.61
CA ASN A 7 -1.55 -8.75 -10.18
C ASN A 7 -3.00 -8.96 -9.75
N GLN A 8 -3.40 -10.23 -9.66
CA GLN A 8 -4.76 -10.61 -9.28
C GLN A 8 -5.13 -10.17 -7.85
N TYR A 9 -4.15 -9.84 -7.01
CA TYR A 9 -4.33 -9.37 -5.64
C TYR A 9 -4.65 -7.88 -5.50
N LYS A 10 -4.42 -7.08 -6.56
CA LYS A 10 -4.75 -5.64 -6.59
C LYS A 10 -6.13 -5.33 -7.17
N ARG A 11 -6.83 -6.34 -7.71
CA ARG A 11 -8.16 -6.15 -8.31
C ARG A 11 -9.19 -5.63 -7.30
N HIS A 12 -9.93 -4.59 -7.69
CA HIS A 12 -11.02 -3.96 -6.92
C HIS A 12 -12.40 -4.15 -7.57
N ASP A 13 -12.42 -4.81 -8.72
CA ASP A 13 -13.60 -5.07 -9.54
C ASP A 13 -14.31 -6.37 -9.16
N ILE A 14 -13.65 -7.28 -8.44
CA ILE A 14 -14.24 -8.59 -8.05
C ILE A 14 -15.22 -8.47 -6.88
N PHE A 15 -14.88 -7.71 -5.85
CA PHE A 15 -15.64 -7.67 -4.59
C PHE A 15 -16.09 -6.26 -4.21
N SER A 16 -17.20 -6.19 -3.48
CA SER A 16 -17.66 -5.00 -2.77
C SER A 16 -17.96 -5.34 -1.30
N CYS A 17 -17.71 -4.40 -0.39
CA CYS A 17 -17.98 -4.60 1.03
C CYS A 17 -18.57 -3.34 1.68
N ASN A 18 -19.73 -3.50 2.32
CA ASN A 18 -20.46 -2.39 2.96
C ASN A 18 -20.00 -2.10 4.40
N HIS A 19 -18.77 -2.48 4.74
CA HIS A 19 -18.23 -2.21 6.07
C HIS A 19 -18.00 -0.71 6.26
N SER A 20 -18.34 -0.19 7.44
CA SER A 20 -18.20 1.24 7.76
C SER A 20 -16.75 1.71 7.54
N ALA A 21 -15.78 0.85 7.83
CA ALA A 21 -14.36 1.11 7.54
C ALA A 21 -14.03 1.22 6.04
N HIS A 22 -14.83 0.60 5.16
CA HIS A 22 -14.64 0.59 3.71
C HIS A 22 -15.50 1.62 2.97
N GLN A 23 -16.45 2.28 3.65
CA GLN A 23 -17.29 3.32 3.04
C GLN A 23 -16.47 4.48 2.47
N ARG A 24 -15.31 4.77 3.08
CA ARG A 24 -14.36 5.77 2.57
C ARG A 24 -13.78 5.44 1.18
N PHE A 25 -13.94 4.21 0.71
CA PHE A 25 -13.49 3.72 -0.60
C PHE A 25 -14.67 3.36 -1.52
N GLY A 26 -15.87 3.85 -1.24
CA GLY A 26 -17.07 3.43 -1.98
C GLY A 26 -17.36 1.93 -1.89
N GLY A 27 -16.85 1.26 -0.84
CA GLY A 27 -16.96 -0.19 -0.67
C GLY A 27 -16.03 -1.01 -1.58
N ALA A 28 -15.15 -0.37 -2.36
CA ALA A 28 -14.12 -1.05 -3.13
C ALA A 28 -13.01 -1.57 -2.20
N VAL A 29 -12.66 -2.84 -2.36
CA VAL A 29 -11.67 -3.50 -1.50
C VAL A 29 -10.85 -4.46 -2.37
N SER A 30 -9.52 -4.39 -2.26
CA SER A 30 -8.63 -5.28 -3.00
C SER A 30 -8.92 -6.75 -2.68
N THR A 31 -8.80 -7.62 -3.67
CA THR A 31 -8.87 -9.08 -3.53
C THR A 31 -7.88 -9.62 -2.48
N TYR A 32 -6.66 -9.06 -2.36
CA TYR A 32 -5.72 -9.41 -1.27
C TYR A 32 -6.34 -9.27 0.11
N TYR A 33 -6.99 -8.13 0.38
CA TYR A 33 -7.55 -7.87 1.70
C TYR A 33 -8.67 -8.86 2.04
N ILE A 34 -9.52 -9.20 1.07
CA ILE A 34 -10.66 -10.10 1.28
C ILE A 34 -10.21 -11.56 1.39
N LEU A 35 -9.36 -12.03 0.47
CA LEU A 35 -9.02 -13.44 0.34
C LEU A 35 -7.79 -13.86 1.17
N SER A 36 -6.85 -12.96 1.43
CA SER A 36 -5.59 -13.30 2.11
C SER A 36 -5.51 -12.71 3.52
N GLU A 37 -5.85 -11.43 3.69
CA GLU A 37 -5.71 -10.72 4.97
C GLU A 37 -6.87 -11.01 5.93
N LYS A 38 -8.12 -10.80 5.48
CA LYS A 38 -9.33 -10.99 6.28
C LYS A 38 -9.95 -12.37 6.15
N LYS A 39 -9.73 -13.02 5.00
CA LYS A 39 -10.33 -14.33 4.68
C LYS A 39 -11.83 -14.34 4.96
N CYS A 40 -12.51 -13.27 4.55
CA CYS A 40 -13.90 -13.01 4.91
C CYS A 40 -14.88 -13.34 3.79
N TYR A 41 -14.43 -14.00 2.73
CA TYR A 41 -15.29 -14.50 1.66
C TYR A 41 -15.07 -16.01 1.51
N PRO A 42 -16.15 -16.81 1.40
CA PRO A 42 -17.56 -16.40 1.33
C PRO A 42 -18.24 -16.15 2.69
N GLU A 43 -17.63 -16.43 3.83
CA GLU A 43 -18.36 -16.55 5.11
C GLU A 43 -18.71 -15.21 5.78
N GLY A 44 -18.08 -14.13 5.36
CA GLY A 44 -18.19 -12.80 5.96
C GLY A 44 -17.23 -12.55 7.11
N CYS A 45 -17.13 -11.29 7.53
CA CYS A 45 -16.37 -10.89 8.71
C CYS A 45 -17.32 -10.60 9.88
N ILE A 46 -17.00 -11.19 11.04
CA ILE A 46 -17.72 -10.93 12.29
C ILE A 46 -17.09 -9.72 12.96
N ASN A 47 -17.93 -8.73 13.26
CA ASN A 47 -17.52 -7.56 14.03
C ASN A 47 -18.33 -7.47 15.32
N PHE A 48 -17.65 -7.04 16.37
CA PHE A 48 -18.23 -6.80 17.69
C PHE A 48 -18.18 -5.31 17.96
N ILE A 49 -19.33 -4.67 18.13
CA ILE A 49 -19.42 -3.28 18.55
C ILE A 49 -19.89 -3.24 20.00
N TRP A 50 -19.06 -2.63 20.84
CA TRP A 50 -19.40 -2.36 22.22
C TRP A 50 -20.28 -1.13 22.31
N ARG A 51 -21.48 -1.29 22.88
CA ARG A 51 -22.48 -0.23 23.01
C ARG A 51 -22.83 -0.01 24.47
N CYS A 52 -23.39 1.17 24.74
CA CYS A 52 -23.93 1.55 26.04
C CYS A 52 -25.30 2.19 25.81
N ARG A 53 -26.35 1.65 26.43
CA ARG A 53 -27.73 2.13 26.24
C ARG A 53 -27.91 3.58 26.69
N LEU A 54 -27.27 3.99 27.78
CA LEU A 54 -27.32 5.37 28.27
C LEU A 54 -26.64 6.35 27.31
N LEU A 55 -25.40 6.05 26.90
CA LEU A 55 -24.64 6.92 25.99
C LEU A 55 -25.32 7.01 24.62
N ASN A 56 -25.88 5.92 24.11
CA ASN A 56 -26.64 5.92 22.84
C ASN A 56 -27.91 6.80 22.93
N LYS A 57 -28.50 6.97 24.12
CA LYS A 57 -29.63 7.88 24.37
C LYS A 57 -29.19 9.32 24.69
N GLY A 58 -27.90 9.63 24.64
CA GLY A 58 -27.36 10.95 24.97
C GLY A 58 -27.22 11.24 26.48
N HIS A 59 -27.44 10.25 27.35
CA HIS A 59 -27.28 10.41 28.78
C HIS A 59 -25.82 10.20 29.22
N ALA A 60 -25.41 10.89 30.29
CA ALA A 60 -24.09 10.72 30.88
C ALA A 60 -23.96 9.35 31.58
N CYS A 61 -22.76 8.75 31.50
CA CYS A 61 -22.45 7.56 32.26
C CYS A 61 -22.27 7.91 33.77
N PRO A 62 -22.88 7.19 34.72
CA PRO A 62 -22.67 7.41 36.15
C PRO A 62 -21.20 7.26 36.58
N LYS A 63 -20.44 6.42 35.88
CA LYS A 63 -18.99 6.24 36.07
C LYS A 63 -18.14 7.28 35.30
N LYS A 64 -18.78 8.31 34.72
CA LYS A 64 -18.17 9.40 33.95
C LYS A 64 -17.34 8.96 32.74
N PHE A 65 -17.66 7.80 32.16
CA PHE A 65 -17.06 7.37 30.89
C PHE A 65 -17.75 8.02 29.69
N ASN A 66 -16.94 8.50 28.74
CA ASN A 66 -17.42 9.11 27.49
C ASN A 66 -17.51 8.11 26.31
N HIS A 67 -16.97 6.90 26.50
CA HIS A 67 -17.01 5.84 25.50
C HIS A 67 -17.02 4.47 26.20
N VAL A 68 -17.48 3.45 25.48
CA VAL A 68 -17.51 2.07 25.99
C VAL A 68 -16.11 1.47 25.94
N GLY A 69 -15.72 0.77 26.99
CA GLY A 69 -14.41 0.12 27.08
C GLY A 69 -14.45 -1.12 27.96
N ARG A 70 -13.28 -1.73 28.19
CA ARG A 70 -13.16 -2.99 28.95
C ARG A 70 -13.76 -2.94 30.36
N LYS A 71 -13.81 -1.75 30.98
CA LYS A 71 -14.41 -1.54 32.32
C LYS A 71 -15.95 -1.56 32.32
N CYS A 72 -16.58 -1.67 31.15
CA CYS A 72 -18.03 -1.67 31.00
C CYS A 72 -18.65 -3.06 30.98
N PHE A 73 -17.86 -4.15 30.89
CA PHE A 73 -18.40 -5.50 30.66
C PHE A 73 -19.31 -6.02 31.78
N SER A 74 -19.15 -5.53 33.00
CA SER A 74 -20.03 -5.85 34.14
C SER A 74 -21.16 -4.83 34.35
N CYS A 75 -21.31 -3.84 33.47
CA CYS A 75 -22.34 -2.81 33.58
C CYS A 75 -23.66 -3.30 32.95
N ARG A 76 -24.79 -3.07 33.62
CA ARG A 76 -26.12 -3.41 33.09
C ARG A 76 -26.49 -2.69 31.79
N GLU A 77 -25.91 -1.52 31.56
CA GLU A 77 -26.14 -0.70 30.37
C GLU A 77 -25.27 -1.08 29.18
N TYR A 78 -24.25 -1.92 29.42
CA TYR A 78 -23.39 -2.46 28.37
C TYR A 78 -24.12 -3.55 27.59
N TYR A 79 -23.94 -3.54 26.28
CA TYR A 79 -24.30 -4.65 25.43
C TYR A 79 -23.38 -4.70 24.21
N GLU A 80 -23.30 -5.87 23.61
CA GLU A 80 -22.48 -6.12 22.42
C GLU A 80 -23.40 -6.37 21.23
N GLU A 81 -23.17 -5.64 20.15
CA GLU A 81 -23.79 -5.90 18.85
C GLU A 81 -22.81 -6.75 18.03
N LYS A 82 -23.19 -7.99 17.76
CA LYS A 82 -22.50 -8.86 16.82
C LYS A 82 -23.20 -8.75 15.47
N PHE A 83 -22.45 -8.36 14.44
CA PHE A 83 -22.96 -8.37 13.08
C PHE A 83 -21.93 -9.02 12.16
N CYS A 84 -22.44 -9.78 11.19
CA CYS A 84 -21.64 -10.37 10.13
C CYS A 84 -21.82 -9.53 8.87
N GLN A 85 -20.72 -9.16 8.22
CA GLN A 85 -20.78 -8.56 6.90
C GLN A 85 -20.07 -9.41 5.89
N GLN A 86 -20.82 -9.82 4.88
CA GLN A 86 -20.33 -10.63 3.78
C GLN A 86 -19.96 -9.72 2.60
N PRO A 87 -18.74 -9.81 2.06
CA PRO A 87 -18.42 -9.22 0.77
C PRO A 87 -19.33 -9.79 -0.32
N ARG A 88 -19.74 -8.94 -1.27
CA ARG A 88 -20.53 -9.34 -2.43
C ARG A 88 -19.66 -9.39 -3.68
N LEU A 89 -19.89 -10.39 -4.53
CA LEU A 89 -19.34 -10.42 -5.88
C LEU A 89 -19.94 -9.28 -6.71
N LYS A 90 -19.08 -8.57 -7.43
CA LYS A 90 -19.45 -7.56 -8.43
C LYS A 90 -19.49 -8.14 -9.85
N VAL A 91 -18.93 -9.33 -10.02
CA VAL A 91 -18.82 -10.06 -11.28
C VAL A 91 -19.78 -11.25 -11.29
N SER A 92 -20.08 -11.78 -12.46
CA SER A 92 -20.83 -13.02 -12.64
C SER A 92 -20.08 -14.23 -12.06
N VAL A 93 -20.79 -15.35 -11.92
CA VAL A 93 -20.21 -16.59 -11.40
C VAL A 93 -19.12 -17.13 -12.33
N ASP A 94 -19.30 -17.00 -13.64
CA ASP A 94 -18.32 -17.49 -14.62
C ASP A 94 -17.07 -16.62 -14.67
N GLU A 95 -17.22 -15.28 -14.66
CA GLU A 95 -16.10 -14.35 -14.49
C GLU A 95 -15.34 -14.59 -13.17
N TYR A 96 -16.07 -14.92 -12.09
CA TYR A 96 -15.42 -15.25 -10.82
C TYR A 96 -14.62 -16.56 -10.89
N ARG A 97 -15.11 -17.57 -11.61
CA ARG A 97 -14.37 -18.82 -11.84
C ARG A 97 -13.12 -18.60 -12.67
N GLU A 98 -13.20 -17.77 -13.70
CA GLU A 98 -12.05 -17.37 -14.50
C GLU A 98 -11.02 -16.63 -13.64
N PHE A 99 -11.45 -15.63 -12.87
CA PHE A 99 -10.60 -14.95 -11.90
C PHE A 99 -9.89 -15.92 -10.94
N LEU A 100 -10.59 -16.94 -10.43
CA LEU A 100 -9.96 -17.93 -9.54
C LEU A 100 -8.86 -18.72 -10.25
N ARG A 101 -9.03 -19.08 -11.52
CA ARG A 101 -8.00 -19.76 -12.32
C ARG A 101 -6.80 -18.85 -12.57
N GLU A 102 -7.03 -17.61 -13.01
CA GLU A 102 -5.97 -16.63 -13.22
C GLU A 102 -5.19 -16.36 -11.92
N LYS A 103 -5.92 -16.28 -10.79
CA LYS A 103 -5.32 -16.09 -9.47
C LYS A 103 -4.48 -17.31 -9.07
N GLU A 104 -4.95 -18.52 -9.34
CA GLU A 104 -4.19 -19.75 -9.05
C GLU A 104 -2.90 -19.82 -9.88
N ASP A 105 -2.96 -19.47 -11.16
CA ASP A 105 -1.78 -19.35 -12.03
C ASP A 105 -0.80 -18.30 -11.49
N PHE A 106 -1.31 -17.15 -11.05
CA PHE A 106 -0.51 -16.09 -10.46
C PHE A 106 0.12 -16.51 -9.12
N ASP A 107 -0.64 -17.21 -8.26
CA ASP A 107 -0.14 -17.77 -6.99
C ASP A 107 0.95 -18.80 -7.22
N HIS A 108 0.79 -19.66 -8.23
CA HIS A 108 1.80 -20.63 -8.61
C HIS A 108 3.09 -19.93 -9.05
N TRP A 109 2.97 -18.92 -9.91
CA TRP A 109 4.11 -18.12 -10.37
C TRP A 109 4.82 -17.38 -9.22
N ILE A 110 4.06 -16.78 -8.29
CA ILE A 110 4.64 -16.21 -7.07
C ILE A 110 5.38 -17.28 -6.27
N GLY A 111 4.76 -18.45 -6.08
CA GLY A 111 5.34 -19.56 -5.32
C GLY A 111 6.67 -20.05 -5.87
N GLN A 112 6.83 -20.05 -7.20
CA GLN A 112 8.07 -20.44 -7.88
C GLN A 112 9.22 -19.44 -7.65
N HIS A 113 8.92 -18.14 -7.59
CA HIS A 113 9.93 -17.09 -7.55
C HIS A 113 10.15 -16.52 -6.14
N LYS A 114 9.21 -16.69 -5.20
CA LYS A 114 9.28 -16.07 -3.88
C LYS A 114 10.54 -16.47 -3.12
N GLY A 115 11.35 -15.47 -2.78
CA GLY A 115 12.61 -15.70 -2.11
C GLY A 115 13.63 -16.40 -3.00
N GLN A 116 13.59 -16.18 -4.32
CA GLN A 116 14.66 -16.54 -5.23
C GLN A 116 15.30 -15.27 -5.80
N ASP A 117 16.53 -15.41 -6.28
CA ASP A 117 17.19 -14.37 -7.06
C ASP A 117 16.77 -14.59 -8.52
N VAL A 118 16.25 -13.54 -9.17
CA VAL A 118 15.69 -13.58 -10.52
C VAL A 118 16.29 -12.47 -11.35
N GLU A 119 16.33 -12.67 -12.66
CA GLU A 119 16.70 -11.62 -13.60
C GLU A 119 15.50 -10.69 -13.82
N ILE A 120 15.76 -9.39 -13.84
CA ILE A 120 14.76 -8.38 -14.15
C ILE A 120 15.26 -7.47 -15.28
N ASP A 121 14.36 -7.11 -16.17
CA ASP A 121 14.56 -6.10 -17.22
C ASP A 121 13.38 -5.13 -17.20
N THR A 122 13.66 -3.84 -17.01
CA THR A 122 12.63 -2.86 -16.65
C THR A 122 13.03 -1.42 -16.99
N GLU A 123 12.04 -0.53 -16.96
CA GLU A 123 12.19 0.92 -17.00
C GLU A 123 11.59 1.55 -15.72
N ILE A 124 12.30 2.53 -15.16
CA ILE A 124 11.89 3.23 -13.93
C ILE A 124 10.83 4.28 -14.25
N ALA A 125 9.59 4.04 -13.82
CA ALA A 125 8.50 5.00 -13.94
C ALA A 125 8.61 6.16 -12.94
N ALA A 126 9.03 5.86 -11.69
CA ALA A 126 9.22 6.88 -10.65
C ALA A 126 10.24 6.44 -9.60
N ILE A 127 10.83 7.43 -8.92
CA ILE A 127 11.76 7.23 -7.80
C ILE A 127 11.22 7.97 -6.59
N ASN A 128 10.87 7.21 -5.55
CA ASN A 128 10.29 7.75 -4.34
C ASN A 128 11.21 7.50 -3.14
N PRO A 129 11.37 8.46 -2.20
CA PRO A 129 12.12 8.22 -0.99
C PRO A 129 11.41 7.19 -0.10
N SER A 130 12.18 6.28 0.50
CA SER A 130 11.72 5.35 1.52
C SER A 130 11.92 6.00 2.89
N LEU A 131 10.84 6.33 3.59
CA LEU A 131 10.93 6.93 4.92
C LEU A 131 10.40 5.98 6.00
N ILE A 132 11.07 5.97 7.15
CA ILE A 132 10.61 5.31 8.37
C ILE A 132 10.17 6.37 9.36
N MET A 133 8.97 6.23 9.91
CA MET A 133 8.46 7.08 10.98
C MET A 133 8.37 6.31 12.29
N THR A 134 8.92 6.89 13.35
CA THR A 134 8.89 6.30 14.70
C THR A 134 7.95 7.08 15.60
N ASN A 135 6.97 6.37 16.18
CA ASN A 135 5.95 6.95 17.07
C ASN A 135 6.30 6.69 18.53
N GLY A 136 7.36 7.35 19.04
CA GLY A 136 7.89 7.12 20.38
C GLY A 136 7.77 8.28 21.38
N GLY A 137 7.57 9.52 20.89
CA GLY A 137 7.65 10.75 21.72
C GLY A 137 6.59 11.81 21.38
N LYS A 138 6.78 13.05 21.88
CA LYS A 138 5.85 14.20 21.69
C LYS A 138 5.63 14.55 20.21
N LYS A 139 6.62 14.31 19.35
CA LYS A 139 6.54 14.50 17.90
C LYS A 139 7.03 13.24 17.16
N PRO A 140 6.43 12.91 16.01
CA PRO A 140 6.87 11.83 15.13
C PRO A 140 8.28 12.16 14.60
N ARG A 141 9.17 11.16 14.55
CA ARG A 141 10.50 11.32 13.95
C ARG A 141 10.58 10.52 12.66
N PHE A 142 10.99 11.19 11.60
CA PHE A 142 11.25 10.58 10.29
C PHE A 142 12.72 10.25 10.14
N ARG A 143 13.00 9.17 9.44
CA ARG A 143 14.34 8.74 9.04
C ARG A 143 14.30 8.28 7.60
N PHE A 144 15.25 8.75 6.81
CA PHE A 144 15.50 8.26 5.46
C PHE A 144 16.07 6.83 5.49
N ASN A 145 15.52 5.96 4.64
CA ASN A 145 15.83 4.53 4.57
C ASN A 145 16.13 4.08 3.15
N GLY A 146 16.55 4.97 2.25
CA GLY A 146 16.85 4.65 0.85
C GLY A 146 15.70 4.99 -0.09
N TRP A 147 15.64 4.33 -1.23
CA TRP A 147 14.74 4.68 -2.32
C TRP A 147 13.85 3.51 -2.71
N ILE A 148 12.69 3.84 -3.27
CA ILE A 148 11.75 2.93 -3.89
C ILE A 148 11.70 3.29 -5.37
N LEU A 149 12.23 2.42 -6.21
CA LEU A 149 12.01 2.46 -7.64
C LEU A 149 10.63 1.88 -7.92
N VAL A 150 9.85 2.56 -8.76
CA VAL A 150 8.53 2.13 -9.21
C VAL A 150 8.63 1.76 -10.68
N PHE A 151 8.06 0.62 -11.04
CA PHE A 151 7.98 0.13 -12.41
C PHE A 151 6.52 -0.06 -12.77
N ASP A 152 6.09 0.35 -13.96
CA ASP A 152 4.71 0.10 -14.44
C ASP A 152 4.56 -1.27 -15.10
N SER A 153 5.66 -1.82 -15.61
CA SER A 153 5.80 -3.20 -16.06
C SER A 153 7.27 -3.63 -15.93
N LEU A 154 7.52 -4.93 -15.95
CA LEU A 154 8.87 -5.48 -16.03
C LEU A 154 8.87 -6.92 -16.53
N HIS A 155 9.99 -7.35 -17.08
CA HIS A 155 10.25 -8.77 -17.27
C HIS A 155 10.89 -9.36 -16.01
N VAL A 156 10.44 -10.55 -15.64
CA VAL A 156 11.06 -11.39 -14.60
C VAL A 156 11.45 -12.69 -15.27
N ASN A 157 12.75 -12.91 -15.43
CA ASN A 157 13.31 -13.94 -16.30
C ASN A 157 12.72 -13.82 -17.72
N TYR A 158 11.80 -14.71 -18.11
CA TYR A 158 11.16 -14.72 -19.42
C TYR A 158 9.69 -14.28 -19.41
N ASP A 159 9.12 -14.02 -18.23
CA ASP A 159 7.71 -13.66 -18.06
C ASP A 159 7.56 -12.14 -17.96
N LEU A 160 6.53 -11.59 -18.62
CA LEU A 160 6.17 -10.19 -18.50
C LEU A 160 5.19 -10.02 -17.34
N PHE A 161 5.52 -9.16 -16.40
CA PHE A 161 4.61 -8.68 -15.37
C PHE A 161 4.10 -7.29 -15.77
N ASP A 162 2.83 -7.24 -16.17
CA ASP A 162 2.12 -6.06 -16.69
C ASP A 162 1.29 -5.40 -15.57
N ASP A 163 1.98 -4.98 -14.50
CA ASP A 163 1.38 -4.27 -13.36
C ASP A 163 2.50 -3.58 -12.56
N THR A 164 2.14 -2.65 -11.68
CA THR A 164 3.11 -1.91 -10.89
C THR A 164 3.89 -2.81 -9.94
N ALA A 165 5.22 -2.77 -10.05
CA ALA A 165 6.16 -3.41 -9.15
C ALA A 165 7.10 -2.39 -8.52
N PHE A 166 7.82 -2.83 -7.48
CA PHE A 166 8.68 -1.94 -6.70
C PHE A 166 10.03 -2.59 -6.47
N ALA A 167 11.11 -1.80 -6.51
CA ALA A 167 12.41 -2.21 -5.98
C ALA A 167 12.83 -1.27 -4.85
N TRP A 168 13.25 -1.85 -3.73
CA TRP A 168 13.92 -1.08 -2.68
C TRP A 168 15.43 -1.09 -2.92
N ILE A 169 16.04 0.09 -2.90
CA ILE A 169 17.48 0.26 -3.01
C ILE A 169 18.02 1.11 -1.86
N SER A 170 19.26 0.83 -1.47
CA SER A 170 19.94 1.61 -0.43
C SER A 170 20.42 2.97 -0.96
N PRO A 171 20.70 3.96 -0.09
CA PRO A 171 21.29 5.22 -0.51
C PRO A 171 22.59 5.02 -1.30
N LYS A 172 23.47 4.13 -0.82
CA LYS A 172 24.71 3.75 -1.50
C LYS A 172 24.49 3.15 -2.88
N THR A 173 23.43 2.34 -3.04
CA THR A 173 23.07 1.79 -4.35
C THR A 173 22.67 2.90 -5.32
N GLN A 174 21.92 3.90 -4.85
CA GLN A 174 21.58 5.07 -5.65
C GLN A 174 22.81 5.91 -6.00
N GLU A 175 23.72 6.16 -5.05
CA GLU A 175 24.97 6.90 -5.31
C GLU A 175 25.85 6.20 -6.35
N ASN A 176 25.86 4.86 -6.38
CA ASN A 176 26.68 4.08 -7.29
C ASN A 176 26.13 4.02 -8.72
N PHE A 177 24.81 3.95 -8.87
CA PHE A 177 24.16 3.69 -10.17
C PHE A 177 23.41 4.90 -10.72
N LEU A 178 23.16 5.92 -9.90
CA LEU A 178 22.47 7.16 -10.26
C LEU A 178 21.17 6.89 -11.04
N PHE A 179 20.32 6.00 -10.51
CA PHE A 179 19.07 5.68 -11.18
C PHE A 179 18.22 6.94 -11.38
N GLY A 180 17.78 7.16 -12.62
CA GLY A 180 16.89 8.25 -13.00
C GLY A 180 15.50 7.77 -13.39
N ARG A 181 14.55 8.70 -13.53
CA ARG A 181 13.24 8.39 -14.14
C ARG A 181 13.42 8.13 -15.63
N GLY A 182 12.75 7.10 -16.17
CA GLY A 182 12.94 6.63 -17.54
C GLY A 182 14.23 5.84 -17.75
N ALA A 183 15.00 5.58 -16.68
CA ALA A 183 16.18 4.74 -16.79
C ALA A 183 15.76 3.28 -16.98
N SER A 184 16.36 2.61 -17.96
CA SER A 184 16.14 1.19 -18.24
C SER A 184 17.38 0.38 -17.90
N PHE A 185 17.20 -0.75 -17.23
CA PHE A 185 18.31 -1.58 -16.78
C PHE A 185 17.96 -3.07 -16.67
N GLU A 186 18.98 -3.90 -16.77
CA GLU A 186 18.94 -5.31 -16.39
C GLU A 186 19.62 -5.51 -15.03
N ALA A 187 19.10 -6.42 -14.21
CA ALA A 187 19.72 -6.76 -12.94
C ALA A 187 19.31 -8.15 -12.44
N ILE A 188 20.10 -8.70 -11.52
CA ILE A 188 19.66 -9.79 -10.65
C ILE A 188 19.09 -9.17 -9.37
N ALA A 189 17.87 -9.53 -9.01
CA ALA A 189 17.21 -9.06 -7.80
C ALA A 189 16.53 -10.19 -7.04
N ARG A 190 16.43 -10.04 -5.72
CA ARG A 190 15.68 -10.95 -4.87
C ARG A 190 14.19 -10.66 -4.97
N PHE A 191 13.44 -11.61 -5.50
CA PHE A 191 11.99 -11.52 -5.62
C PHE A 191 11.29 -11.70 -4.26
N ASN A 192 10.36 -10.81 -3.95
CA ASN A 192 9.49 -10.89 -2.78
C ASN A 192 8.05 -10.49 -3.14
N PHE A 193 7.10 -11.03 -2.39
CA PHE A 193 5.69 -10.66 -2.49
C PHE A 193 5.14 -10.38 -1.10
N GLU A 194 4.76 -9.13 -0.84
CA GLU A 194 4.27 -8.68 0.46
C GLU A 194 3.02 -7.81 0.30
N GLN A 195 1.98 -8.08 1.10
CA GLN A 195 0.76 -7.28 1.13
C GLN A 195 0.12 -7.05 -0.26
N GLY A 196 0.11 -8.08 -1.10
CA GLY A 196 -0.45 -7.97 -2.46
C GLY A 196 0.45 -7.25 -3.47
N ARG A 197 1.71 -6.95 -3.14
CA ARG A 197 2.64 -6.19 -3.98
C ARG A 197 3.90 -7.00 -4.32
N LEU A 198 4.34 -6.84 -5.57
CA LEU A 198 5.61 -7.37 -6.04
C LEU A 198 6.76 -6.44 -5.66
N LEU A 199 7.75 -6.98 -4.97
CA LEU A 199 8.84 -6.23 -4.35
C LEU A 199 10.19 -6.90 -4.66
N PHE A 200 11.14 -6.14 -5.15
CA PHE A 200 12.50 -6.56 -5.39
C PHE A 200 13.43 -5.91 -4.36
N ASN A 201 14.41 -6.67 -3.88
CA ASN A 201 15.49 -6.12 -3.09
C ASN A 201 16.83 -6.72 -3.53
N ARG A 202 17.93 -6.18 -2.99
CA ARG A 202 19.29 -6.67 -3.27
C ARG A 202 19.60 -6.72 -4.77
N LEU A 203 19.37 -5.61 -5.48
CA LEU A 203 19.80 -5.47 -6.88
C LEU A 203 21.31 -5.67 -6.98
N ARG A 204 21.72 -6.53 -7.92
CA ARG A 204 23.10 -6.95 -8.19
C ARG A 204 23.29 -7.08 -9.70
N ARG A 205 24.54 -7.00 -10.16
CA ARG A 205 24.87 -7.09 -11.60
C ARG A 205 23.98 -6.16 -12.42
N VAL A 206 23.89 -4.91 -11.99
CA VAL A 206 23.05 -3.91 -12.65
C VAL A 206 23.78 -3.46 -13.92
N GLU A 207 23.10 -3.59 -15.05
CA GLU A 207 23.54 -3.12 -16.35
C GLU A 207 22.56 -2.07 -16.85
N ILE A 208 22.98 -0.80 -16.80
CA ILE A 208 22.15 0.33 -17.24
C ILE A 208 22.20 0.39 -18.77
N LYS A 209 21.05 0.20 -19.40
CA LYS A 209 20.88 0.33 -20.86
C LYS A 209 20.66 1.79 -21.26
N ASN A 210 19.84 2.49 -20.48
CA ASN A 210 19.54 3.91 -20.66
C ASN A 210 19.55 4.57 -19.26
N PRO A 211 20.35 5.62 -19.04
CA PRO A 211 20.45 6.29 -17.74
C PRO A 211 19.20 7.10 -17.36
N GLY A 212 18.28 7.38 -18.30
CA GLY A 212 17.09 8.18 -18.05
C GLY A 212 17.41 9.64 -17.69
N ILE A 213 16.46 10.30 -17.02
CA ILE A 213 16.60 11.66 -16.50
C ILE A 213 17.02 11.57 -15.04
N GLU A 214 18.22 12.07 -14.73
CA GLU A 214 18.72 12.18 -13.36
C GLU A 214 17.93 13.26 -12.61
N ASP A 215 16.91 12.81 -11.88
CA ASP A 215 16.03 13.66 -11.06
C ASP A 215 15.60 12.94 -9.77
N PRO A 216 16.56 12.42 -8.95
CA PRO A 216 16.19 11.95 -7.62
C PRO A 216 15.82 13.16 -6.75
N PRO A 217 14.71 13.11 -6.00
CA PRO A 217 14.31 14.17 -5.08
C PRO A 217 15.44 14.57 -4.09
N ASP A 218 15.60 15.85 -3.75
CA ASP A 218 16.59 16.23 -2.72
C ASP A 218 16.14 15.73 -1.33
N ILE A 219 16.97 14.89 -0.70
CA ILE A 219 16.73 14.32 0.63
C ILE A 219 16.56 15.43 1.68
N ASN A 220 17.36 16.50 1.62
CA ASN A 220 17.28 17.58 2.59
C ASN A 220 15.94 18.30 2.50
N GLU A 221 15.49 18.59 1.28
CA GLU A 221 14.18 19.18 1.03
C GLU A 221 13.05 18.26 1.51
N ILE A 222 13.13 16.96 1.22
CA ILE A 222 12.17 15.97 1.70
C ILE A 222 12.11 15.96 3.23
N MET A 223 13.26 15.94 3.91
CA MET A 223 13.32 15.89 5.36
C MET A 223 12.74 17.16 6.00
N VAL A 224 12.94 18.33 5.39
CA VAL A 224 12.29 19.58 5.81
C VAL A 224 10.78 19.48 5.57
N ALA A 225 10.34 19.05 4.39
CA ALA A 225 8.94 18.91 4.03
C ALA A 225 8.18 17.94 4.95
N THR A 226 8.83 16.90 5.48
CA THR A 226 8.19 15.97 6.44
C THR A 226 7.69 16.65 7.73
N GLN A 227 8.20 17.84 8.08
CA GLN A 227 7.73 18.63 9.23
C GLN A 227 6.32 19.20 9.01
N THR A 228 5.98 19.54 7.77
CA THR A 228 4.69 20.15 7.39
C THR A 228 3.80 19.20 6.60
N ALA A 229 4.27 17.98 6.37
CA ALA A 229 3.60 17.04 5.50
C ALA A 229 2.23 16.58 6.01
N SER A 230 1.29 16.48 5.07
CA SER A 230 -0.06 16.01 5.34
C SER A 230 -0.13 14.50 5.23
N ARG A 231 -0.80 13.86 6.18
CA ARG A 231 -0.89 12.41 6.28
C ARG A 231 -2.20 11.93 5.72
N PHE A 232 -2.11 11.01 4.77
CA PHE A 232 -3.29 10.31 4.31
C PHE A 232 -3.41 8.98 5.04
N PRO A 233 -4.58 8.69 5.63
CA PRO A 233 -4.89 7.35 6.12
C PRO A 233 -5.08 6.36 4.97
N VAL A 234 -5.09 6.84 3.71
CA VAL A 234 -5.38 6.11 2.49
C VAL A 234 -4.23 6.29 1.51
N GLN A 235 -3.85 5.22 0.81
CA GLN A 235 -2.90 5.26 -0.30
C GLN A 235 -3.71 5.37 -1.61
N THR A 236 -3.85 6.57 -2.17
CA THR A 236 -4.50 6.74 -3.47
C THR A 236 -3.48 6.47 -4.57
N GLU A 237 -3.85 5.73 -5.62
CA GLU A 237 -2.94 5.38 -6.73
C GLU A 237 -2.25 6.63 -7.31
N LYS A 238 -3.04 7.67 -7.60
CA LYS A 238 -2.54 8.97 -8.07
C LYS A 238 -1.39 9.54 -7.23
N CYS A 239 -1.41 9.33 -5.91
CA CYS A 239 -0.39 9.85 -5.02
C CYS A 239 0.76 8.87 -4.80
N ILE A 240 0.62 7.58 -5.11
CA ILE A 240 1.74 6.63 -5.09
C ILE A 240 2.71 6.93 -6.23
N HIS A 241 2.18 7.36 -7.40
CA HIS A 241 2.96 7.75 -8.57
C HIS A 241 3.38 9.23 -8.55
N CYS A 242 2.93 10.00 -7.57
CA CYS A 242 3.28 11.41 -7.44
C CYS A 242 4.65 11.54 -6.79
N PRO A 243 5.60 12.33 -7.35
CA PRO A 243 6.91 12.59 -6.73
C PRO A 243 6.80 13.17 -5.31
N GLU A 244 5.71 13.90 -5.04
CA GLU A 244 5.43 14.54 -3.75
C GLU A 244 4.69 13.61 -2.77
N GLY A 245 4.27 12.42 -3.22
CA GLY A 245 3.54 11.44 -2.45
C GLY A 245 4.45 10.33 -1.96
N VAL A 246 4.86 10.43 -0.69
CA VAL A 246 5.86 9.53 -0.11
C VAL A 246 5.21 8.46 0.75
N LEU A 247 5.62 7.21 0.52
CA LEU A 247 5.25 6.08 1.38
C LEU A 247 6.16 6.05 2.61
N VAL A 248 5.53 6.05 3.79
CA VAL A 248 6.20 6.09 5.08
C VAL A 248 5.84 4.87 5.91
N ASP A 249 6.86 4.09 6.28
CA ASP A 249 6.71 2.93 7.16
C ASP A 249 6.70 3.38 8.63
N ASN A 250 5.55 3.21 9.29
CA ASN A 250 5.41 3.51 10.71
C ASN A 250 5.88 2.34 11.54
N VAL A 251 6.76 2.61 12.49
CA VAL A 251 7.20 1.65 13.51
C VAL A 251 6.73 2.16 14.88
N ASP A 252 5.80 1.43 15.48
CA ASP A 252 5.34 1.64 16.84
C ASP A 252 6.04 0.64 17.78
N TYR A 253 7.10 1.10 18.45
CA TYR A 253 7.89 0.28 19.37
C TYR A 253 7.10 -0.19 20.60
N LYS A 254 5.91 0.37 20.88
CA LYS A 254 5.07 -0.04 22.01
C LYS A 254 4.13 -1.21 21.69
N LYS A 255 3.98 -1.60 20.42
CA LYS A 255 3.11 -2.71 20.00
C LYS A 255 3.94 -3.86 19.44
N THR A 256 4.10 -4.89 20.25
CA THR A 256 5.08 -5.98 20.08
C THR A 256 4.85 -6.97 18.94
N ARG A 257 3.86 -6.83 18.04
CA ARG A 257 3.72 -7.78 16.89
C ARG A 257 3.01 -7.27 15.63
N ASN A 258 2.23 -6.18 15.69
CA ASN A 258 1.42 -5.67 14.56
C ASN A 258 1.64 -4.18 14.24
N GLY A 259 2.83 -3.64 14.55
CA GLY A 259 3.09 -2.20 14.56
C GLY A 259 3.51 -1.58 13.22
N ARG A 260 3.80 -2.37 12.18
CA ARG A 260 4.23 -1.83 10.87
C ARG A 260 3.00 -1.47 10.04
N ARG A 261 2.76 -0.17 9.89
CA ARG A 261 1.73 0.37 8.99
C ARG A 261 2.39 1.33 8.01
N ARG A 262 2.10 1.21 6.73
CA ARG A 262 2.59 2.15 5.72
C ARG A 262 1.55 3.24 5.49
N ASN A 263 1.89 4.48 5.79
CA ASN A 263 1.04 5.63 5.46
C ASN A 263 1.56 6.29 4.18
N LEU A 264 0.66 6.95 3.46
CA LEU A 264 1.04 7.88 2.40
C LEU A 264 1.09 9.28 2.99
N VAL A 265 2.12 10.04 2.63
CA VAL A 265 2.38 11.38 3.14
C VAL A 265 2.61 12.31 1.95
N CYS A 266 1.89 13.43 1.89
CA CYS A 266 2.13 14.46 0.89
C CYS A 266 3.14 15.48 1.42
N LEU A 267 4.29 15.57 0.77
CA LEU A 267 5.36 16.51 1.12
C LEU A 267 4.93 17.98 0.89
N LYS A 268 4.07 18.25 -0.09
CA LYS A 268 3.48 19.60 -0.30
C LYS A 268 2.39 19.98 0.70
N GLY A 269 2.09 19.12 1.68
CA GLY A 269 1.11 19.43 2.73
C GLY A 269 -0.35 19.45 2.26
N VAL A 270 -0.67 18.96 1.05
CA VAL A 270 -2.05 18.88 0.54
C VAL A 270 -2.88 18.00 1.47
N LYS A 271 -4.01 18.53 1.96
CA LYS A 271 -4.87 17.83 2.92
C LYS A 271 -5.89 16.88 2.27
N ASN A 272 -6.23 17.12 1.00
CA ASN A 272 -7.18 16.31 0.25
C ASN A 272 -6.62 15.97 -1.15
N PRO A 273 -6.35 14.68 -1.46
CA PRO A 273 -5.84 14.27 -2.77
C PRO A 273 -6.72 14.67 -3.96
N SER A 274 -8.04 14.76 -3.78
CA SER A 274 -8.97 15.12 -4.86
C SER A 274 -8.88 16.59 -5.28
N GLU A 275 -8.29 17.43 -4.44
CA GLU A 275 -8.13 18.88 -4.66
C GLU A 275 -6.67 19.23 -5.00
N CYS A 276 -5.85 18.23 -5.33
CA CYS A 276 -4.42 18.43 -5.55
C CYS A 276 -4.14 19.12 -6.90
N ILE A 277 -3.82 20.41 -6.85
CA ILE A 277 -3.44 21.21 -8.03
C ILE A 277 -2.20 20.68 -8.76
N TYR A 278 -1.28 20.02 -8.05
CA TYR A 278 -0.06 19.45 -8.63
C TYR A 278 -0.34 18.27 -9.56
N HIS A 279 -1.41 17.51 -9.30
CA HIS A 279 -1.82 16.44 -10.20
C HIS A 279 -2.41 16.99 -11.50
N LEU A 280 -3.19 18.08 -11.42
CA LEU A 280 -3.74 18.75 -12.59
C LEU A 280 -2.64 19.36 -13.46
N ALA A 281 -1.62 19.97 -12.83
CA ALA A 281 -0.45 20.49 -13.54
C ALA A 281 0.36 19.40 -14.24
N ALA A 282 0.61 18.27 -13.57
CA ALA A 282 1.36 17.15 -14.16
C ALA A 282 0.68 16.53 -15.40
N ILE A 283 -0.66 16.47 -15.42
CA ILE A 283 -1.43 16.02 -16.60
C ILE A 283 -1.24 17.01 -17.76
N LEU A 284 -1.30 18.31 -17.48
CA LEU A 284 -1.15 19.36 -18.49
C LEU A 284 0.26 19.44 -19.09
N ASP A 285 1.28 19.02 -18.34
CA ASP A 285 2.66 18.97 -18.81
C ASP A 285 3.00 17.66 -19.55
N SER A 286 2.28 16.55 -19.31
CA SER A 286 2.45 15.28 -20.04
C SER A 286 1.81 15.26 -21.44
N ASP A 287 0.97 16.26 -21.76
CA ASP A 287 0.34 16.44 -23.08
C ASP A 287 1.17 17.33 -24.03
N LYS A 288 2.43 17.61 -23.70
CA LYS A 288 3.41 18.35 -24.54
C LYS A 288 4.60 17.47 -24.91
#